data_AF-A0AAE3R6K0-F1
#
_entry.id   AF-A0AAE3R6K0-F1
#
_cell.length_a   1.000
_cell.length_b   1.000
_cell.length_c   1.000
_cell.angle_alpha   90.00
_cell.angle_beta   90.00
_cell.angle_gamma   90.00
#
_symmetry.space_group_name_H-M   'P 1'
#
loop_
_entity.id
_entity.type
_entity.pdbx_description
1 polymer ?
#
loop_
_entity_poly.entity_id
_entity_poly.type
_entity_poly.pdbx_seq_one_letter_code
_entity_poly.pdbx_strand_id
1 'polypeptide(L)'
;MLSENSPKLEHTLSPLTACTNDLQAKGFTTNFKVEDDVLKIVGSDKAYQPEQIKIVNFFRFEGTSDPGDMTILYAIETDDGVKGALVDAFGTYANPDIDKFLQNVHGINKKNTNTQVTPEDLANDHSQDNSDPKVFENS
;
A
#
# COMPACT_ATOMS: atom_id res chain seq x y z
N MET A 1 34.14 -22.19 36.68
CA MET A 1 34.08 -21.89 35.24
C MET A 1 32.84 -21.05 35.03
N LEU A 2 33.00 -19.77 34.65
CA LEU A 2 31.90 -18.88 34.27
C LEU A 2 31.95 -18.69 32.75
N SER A 3 30.86 -19.08 32.08
CA SER A 3 30.41 -18.80 30.70
C SER A 3 29.51 -19.99 30.29
N GLU A 4 28.28 -19.87 29.79
CA GLU A 4 27.68 -18.84 28.95
C GLU A 4 26.20 -18.55 29.30
N ASN A 5 25.80 -17.32 29.00
CA ASN A 5 24.46 -16.75 28.98
C ASN A 5 23.50 -17.47 27.98
N SER A 6 22.25 -17.72 28.40
CA SER A 6 20.94 -17.45 27.73
C SER A 6 20.68 -17.83 26.25
N PRO A 7 19.40 -17.95 25.80
CA PRO A 7 18.27 -18.76 26.26
C PRO A 7 17.82 -19.78 25.19
N LYS A 8 17.20 -20.88 25.62
CA LYS A 8 16.48 -21.81 24.73
C LYS A 8 15.18 -21.17 24.24
N LEU A 9 15.16 -20.57 23.06
CA LEU A 9 13.93 -20.25 22.32
C LEU A 9 14.04 -20.83 20.90
N GLU A 10 13.83 -22.14 20.79
CA GLU A 10 13.56 -22.80 19.52
C GLU A 10 12.04 -22.72 19.27
N HIS A 11 11.55 -21.52 18.95
CA HIS A 11 10.21 -21.35 18.40
C HIS A 11 10.40 -21.00 16.93
N THR A 12 9.77 -21.77 16.04
CA THR A 12 9.70 -21.53 14.60
C THR A 12 9.43 -20.04 14.34
N LEU A 13 10.47 -19.26 14.05
CA LEU A 13 10.33 -17.84 13.78
C LEU A 13 9.51 -17.74 12.50
N SER A 14 8.24 -17.42 12.65
CA SER A 14 7.35 -17.13 11.52
C SER A 14 8.01 -16.03 10.69
N PRO A 15 7.94 -16.07 9.35
CA PRO A 15 8.58 -15.06 8.50
C PRO A 15 8.12 -13.64 8.84
N LEU A 16 6.87 -13.47 9.29
CA LEU A 16 6.35 -12.22 9.84
C LEU A 16 7.11 -11.74 11.09
N THR A 17 7.36 -12.63 12.05
CA THR A 17 8.11 -12.32 13.27
C THR A 17 9.55 -11.93 12.95
N ALA A 18 10.20 -12.65 12.03
CA ALA A 18 11.56 -12.34 11.59
C ALA A 18 11.63 -10.96 10.92
N CYS A 19 10.71 -10.64 10.00
CA CYS A 19 10.67 -9.33 9.35
C CYS A 19 10.34 -8.19 10.33
N THR A 20 9.44 -8.43 11.29
CA THR A 20 9.13 -7.43 12.33
C THR A 20 10.36 -7.12 13.17
N ASN A 21 11.15 -8.14 13.53
CA ASN A 21 12.38 -7.94 14.29
C ASN A 21 13.45 -7.18 13.49
N ASP A 22 13.61 -7.51 12.20
CA ASP A 22 14.54 -6.81 11.31
C ASP A 22 14.15 -5.33 11.11
N LEU A 23 12.85 -5.06 10.97
CA LEU A 23 12.30 -3.71 10.90
C LEU A 23 12.56 -2.93 12.19
N GLN A 24 12.35 -3.54 13.36
CA GLN A 24 12.70 -2.92 14.64
C GLN A 24 14.19 -2.59 14.73
N ALA A 25 15.07 -3.49 14.27
CA ALA A 25 16.52 -3.24 14.21
C ALA A 25 16.89 -2.08 13.27
N LYS A 26 16.11 -1.87 12.21
CA LYS A 26 16.23 -0.73 11.28
C LYS A 26 15.60 0.57 11.80
N GLY A 27 15.00 0.57 12.99
CA GLY A 27 14.35 1.73 13.60
C GLY A 27 12.85 1.85 13.33
N PHE A 28 12.25 0.90 12.61
CA PHE A 28 10.80 0.81 12.42
C PHE A 28 10.16 0.15 13.65
N THR A 29 10.21 0.88 14.75
CA THR A 29 9.67 0.44 16.06
C THR A 29 8.20 0.84 16.26
N THR A 30 7.68 1.69 15.36
CA THR A 30 6.31 2.17 15.40
C THR A 30 5.38 1.19 14.71
N ASN A 31 4.26 0.84 15.35
CA ASN A 31 3.18 0.14 14.70
C ASN A 31 2.12 1.15 14.25
N PHE A 32 1.68 1.04 13.01
CA PHE A 32 0.62 1.86 12.47
C PHE A 32 -0.66 1.04 12.29
N LYS A 33 -1.81 1.71 12.38
CA LYS A 33 -3.13 1.18 12.03
C LYS A 33 -3.89 2.23 11.23
N VAL A 34 -4.79 1.80 10.35
CA VAL A 34 -5.74 2.73 9.70
C VAL A 34 -7.03 2.71 10.50
N GLU A 35 -7.55 3.90 10.79
CA GLU A 35 -8.83 4.08 11.47
C GLU A 35 -9.41 5.42 11.02
N ASP A 36 -10.67 5.44 10.58
CA ASP A 36 -11.35 6.67 10.12
C ASP A 36 -10.62 7.33 8.93
N ASP A 37 -10.24 6.54 7.92
CA ASP A 37 -9.48 7.00 6.73
C ASP A 37 -8.12 7.69 7.06
N VAL A 38 -7.57 7.54 8.28
CA VAL A 38 -6.26 8.10 8.67
C VAL A 38 -5.31 7.06 9.27
N LEU A 39 -3.99 7.27 9.11
CA LEU A 39 -2.97 6.39 9.67
C LEU A 39 -2.63 6.80 11.10
N LYS A 40 -3.04 6.02 12.09
CA LYS A 40 -2.75 6.25 13.50
C LYS A 40 -1.59 5.40 14.00
N ILE A 41 -0.81 5.95 14.93
CA ILE A 41 0.20 5.18 15.66
C ILE A 41 -0.48 4.34 16.74
N VAL A 42 -0.19 3.05 16.80
CA VAL A 42 -0.61 2.19 17.91
C VAL A 42 0.13 2.60 19.18
N GLY A 43 -0.63 3.04 20.19
CA GLY A 43 -0.06 3.52 21.45
C GLY A 43 0.31 5.02 21.46
N SER A 44 -0.10 5.78 20.45
CA SER A 44 0.05 7.25 20.44
C SER A 44 -1.20 7.91 19.87
N ASP A 45 -1.45 9.16 20.28
CA ASP A 45 -2.55 10.00 19.75
C ASP A 45 -2.21 10.65 18.39
N LYS A 46 -1.09 10.25 17.78
CA LYS A 46 -0.68 10.77 16.48
C LYS A 46 -1.42 10.07 15.35
N ALA A 47 -1.97 10.88 14.45
CA ALA A 47 -2.58 10.47 13.21
C ALA A 47 -1.92 11.20 12.04
N TYR A 48 -1.80 10.52 10.91
CA TYR A 48 -1.20 11.02 9.68
C TYR A 48 -2.19 10.85 8.53
N GLN A 49 -2.25 11.88 7.69
CA GLN A 49 -3.03 11.83 6.46
C GLN A 49 -2.33 10.97 5.40
N PRO A 50 -3.07 10.40 4.43
CA PRO A 50 -2.47 9.60 3.35
C PRO A 50 -1.44 10.37 2.51
N GLU A 51 -1.51 11.71 2.53
CA GLU A 51 -0.56 12.61 1.85
C GLU A 51 0.77 12.78 2.61
N GLN A 52 0.76 12.55 3.92
CA GLN A 52 1.92 12.73 4.81
C GLN A 52 2.72 11.46 5.02
N ILE A 53 2.31 10.36 4.38
CA ILE A 53 2.91 9.05 4.54
C ILE A 53 3.40 8.52 3.20
N LYS A 54 4.45 7.72 3.26
CA LYS A 54 5.08 7.10 2.11
C LYS A 54 5.30 5.63 2.39
N ILE A 55 4.70 4.79 1.55
CA ILE A 55 4.93 3.35 1.58
C ILE A 55 6.31 3.10 0.96
N VAL A 56 7.27 2.71 1.80
CA VAL A 56 8.65 2.43 1.39
C VAL A 56 8.77 1.02 0.84
N ASN A 57 8.08 0.06 1.46
CA ASN A 57 8.05 -1.32 1.02
C ASN A 57 6.82 -2.06 1.55
N PHE A 58 6.49 -3.22 0.97
CA PHE A 58 5.48 -4.10 1.51
C PHE A 58 5.89 -5.56 1.41
N PHE A 59 5.49 -6.37 2.38
CA PHE A 59 5.83 -7.77 2.50
C PHE A 59 4.55 -8.57 2.73
N ARG A 60 4.30 -9.57 1.90
CA ARG A 60 3.15 -10.46 2.05
C ARG A 60 3.60 -11.75 2.69
N PHE A 61 2.89 -12.13 3.74
CA PHE A 61 3.07 -13.36 4.49
C PHE A 61 1.80 -14.20 4.43
N GLU A 62 1.98 -15.51 4.43
CA GLU A 62 0.87 -16.44 4.63
C GLU A 62 0.60 -16.57 6.13
N GLY A 63 -0.67 -16.52 6.51
CA GLY A 63 -1.12 -16.60 7.89
C GLY A 63 -0.68 -17.92 8.50
N THR A 64 -0.17 -17.86 9.73
CA THR A 64 0.24 -19.07 10.46
C THR A 64 -0.94 -19.90 10.95
N SER A 65 -2.14 -19.30 11.01
CA SER A 65 -3.35 -19.93 11.55
C SER A 65 -4.17 -20.62 10.48
N ASP A 66 -4.31 -19.98 9.31
CA ASP A 66 -5.13 -20.48 8.21
C ASP A 66 -4.36 -20.25 6.89
N PRO A 67 -4.21 -21.28 6.05
CA PRO A 67 -3.51 -21.14 4.76
C PRO A 67 -4.25 -20.24 3.77
N GLY A 68 -5.51 -19.85 4.08
CA GLY A 68 -6.28 -18.86 3.33
C GLY A 68 -6.11 -17.43 3.84
N ASP A 69 -5.62 -17.24 5.07
CA ASP A 69 -5.38 -15.91 5.62
C ASP A 69 -4.03 -15.39 5.14
N MET A 70 -4.01 -14.16 4.67
CA MET A 70 -2.79 -13.51 4.21
C MET A 70 -2.57 -12.28 5.09
N THR A 71 -1.32 -12.00 5.41
CA THR A 71 -0.97 -10.80 6.16
C THR A 71 -0.02 -9.98 5.32
N ILE A 72 -0.35 -8.71 5.12
CA ILE A 72 0.50 -7.79 4.38
C ILE A 72 1.06 -6.79 5.37
N LEU A 73 2.38 -6.73 5.45
CA LEU A 73 3.12 -5.77 6.26
C LEU A 73 3.66 -4.67 5.36
N TYR A 74 3.19 -3.45 5.56
CA TYR A 74 3.64 -2.26 4.86
C TYR A 74 4.65 -1.51 5.73
N ALA A 75 5.87 -1.32 5.23
CA ALA A 75 6.85 -0.42 5.81
C ALA A 75 6.53 1.01 5.36
N ILE A 76 6.15 1.86 6.31
CA ILE A 76 5.71 3.23 6.07
C ILE A 76 6.70 4.20 6.73
N GLU A 77 7.00 5.27 6.01
CA GLU A 77 7.75 6.42 6.48
C GLU A 77 6.89 7.67 6.35
N THR A 78 6.81 8.47 7.41
CA THR A 78 6.10 9.75 7.42
C THR A 78 7.04 10.89 7.02
N ASP A 79 6.49 12.03 6.59
CA ASP A 79 7.28 13.23 6.29
C ASP A 79 8.07 13.75 7.51
N ASP A 80 7.52 13.59 8.71
CA ASP A 80 8.20 13.88 9.99
C ASP A 80 9.39 12.94 10.30
N GLY A 81 9.64 11.94 9.46
CA GLY A 81 10.70 10.94 9.65
C GLY A 81 10.35 9.81 10.61
N VAL A 82 9.09 9.71 11.06
CA VAL A 82 8.61 8.55 11.84
C VAL A 82 8.50 7.34 10.91
N LYS A 83 9.14 6.25 11.31
CA LYS A 83 9.19 4.99 10.58
C LYS A 83 8.45 3.91 11.36
N GLY A 84 7.66 3.13 10.65
CA GLY A 84 6.88 2.06 11.26
C GLY A 84 6.31 1.08 10.27
N ALA A 85 5.63 0.07 10.81
CA ALA A 85 5.00 -0.98 10.05
C ALA A 85 3.48 -0.95 10.26
N LEU A 86 2.73 -0.95 9.16
CA LEU A 86 1.30 -1.20 9.14
C LEU A 86 1.08 -2.68 8.80
N VAL A 87 0.31 -3.38 9.63
CA VAL A 87 -0.03 -4.78 9.41
C VAL A 87 -1.50 -4.85 8.99
N ASP A 88 -1.75 -5.43 7.82
CA ASP A 88 -3.08 -5.64 7.24
C ASP A 88 -3.39 -7.14 7.17
N ALA A 89 -4.56 -7.53 7.62
CA ALA A 89 -5.04 -8.91 7.53
C ALA A 89 -5.89 -9.05 6.26
N PHE A 90 -5.27 -9.55 5.19
CA PHE A 90 -5.93 -9.74 3.90
C PHE A 90 -6.72 -11.06 3.89
N GLY A 91 -8.03 -10.97 3.66
CA GLY A 91 -8.94 -12.12 3.67
C GLY A 91 -10.29 -11.78 4.29
N THR A 92 -10.87 -12.71 5.06
CA THR A 92 -12.15 -12.50 5.75
C THR A 92 -12.11 -11.35 6.76
N TYR A 93 -10.91 -11.01 7.24
CA TYR A 93 -10.66 -9.93 8.19
C TYR A 93 -10.12 -8.65 7.54
N ALA A 94 -10.17 -8.54 6.21
CA ALA A 94 -9.75 -7.35 5.50
C ALA A 94 -10.57 -6.13 5.96
N ASN A 95 -9.87 -5.06 6.31
CA ASN A 95 -10.52 -3.84 6.72
C ASN A 95 -10.71 -2.92 5.50
N PRO A 96 -11.95 -2.62 5.09
CA PRO A 96 -12.22 -1.76 3.94
C PRO A 96 -11.60 -0.35 4.10
N ASP A 97 -11.44 0.13 5.34
CA ASP A 97 -10.76 1.38 5.63
C ASP A 97 -9.28 1.36 5.20
N ILE A 98 -8.58 0.23 5.40
CA ILE A 98 -7.18 0.08 4.99
C ILE A 98 -7.08 0.09 3.47
N ASP A 99 -7.95 -0.65 2.77
CA ASP A 99 -7.95 -0.70 1.31
C ASP A 99 -8.15 0.71 0.70
N LYS A 100 -9.18 1.41 1.16
CA LYS A 100 -9.49 2.78 0.72
C LYS A 100 -8.34 3.75 1.03
N PHE A 101 -7.75 3.65 2.21
CA PHE A 101 -6.59 4.45 2.58
C PHE A 101 -5.40 4.21 1.65
N LEU A 102 -5.06 2.94 1.39
CA LEU A 102 -3.98 2.58 0.48
C LEU A 102 -4.26 3.06 -0.95
N GLN A 103 -5.51 2.99 -1.43
CA GLN A 103 -5.90 3.56 -2.72
C GLN A 103 -5.68 5.07 -2.78
N ASN A 104 -6.00 5.79 -1.70
CA ASN A 104 -5.74 7.23 -1.63
C ASN A 104 -4.24 7.53 -1.69
N VAL A 105 -3.43 6.84 -0.90
CA VAL A 105 -1.95 6.99 -0.88
C VAL A 105 -1.36 6.74 -2.27
N HIS A 106 -1.78 5.68 -2.96
CA HIS A 106 -1.35 5.41 -4.34
C HIS A 106 -1.86 6.46 -5.34
N GLY A 107 -3.10 6.93 -5.18
CA GLY A 107 -3.68 7.96 -6.05
C GLY A 107 -2.96 9.31 -5.95
N ILE A 108 -2.52 9.69 -4.74
CA ILE A 108 -1.71 10.89 -4.50
C ILE A 108 -0.34 10.74 -5.17
N ASN A 109 0.30 9.57 -5.00
CA ASN A 109 1.57 9.22 -5.65
C ASN A 109 1.45 8.91 -7.15
N LYS A 110 0.24 8.97 -7.72
CA LYS A 110 0.01 8.87 -9.16
C LYS A 110 -0.26 10.23 -9.79
N LYS A 111 -0.84 11.19 -9.06
CA LYS A 111 -1.05 12.57 -9.57
C LYS A 111 0.24 13.37 -9.76
N ASN A 112 1.34 12.96 -9.11
CA ASN A 112 2.70 13.45 -9.33
C ASN A 112 3.48 12.67 -10.42
N THR A 113 2.91 11.61 -11.00
CA THR A 113 3.44 10.92 -12.18
C THR A 113 2.38 10.90 -13.27
N ASN A 114 2.41 11.92 -14.13
CA ASN A 114 1.55 12.05 -15.29
C ASN A 114 1.34 10.70 -16.02
N THR A 115 0.10 10.40 -16.41
CA THR A 115 -0.39 9.26 -17.23
C THR A 115 -1.16 8.17 -16.47
N GLN A 116 -2.48 8.33 -16.42
CA GLN A 116 -3.34 7.26 -16.89
C GLN A 116 -4.31 7.86 -17.90
N VAL A 117 -3.89 7.82 -19.17
CA VAL A 117 -4.83 7.79 -20.29
C VAL A 117 -5.73 6.59 -20.08
N THR A 118 -7.01 6.84 -19.90
CA THR A 118 -8.04 5.82 -19.97
C THR A 118 -8.17 5.42 -21.45
N PRO A 119 -8.06 4.13 -21.83
CA PRO A 119 -8.22 3.71 -23.22
C PRO A 119 -9.65 3.87 -23.79
N GLU A 120 -10.57 4.48 -23.03
CA GLU A 120 -11.97 4.67 -23.36
C GLU A 120 -12.25 5.96 -24.17
N ASP A 121 -11.25 6.81 -24.41
CA ASP A 121 -11.37 8.01 -25.26
C ASP A 121 -11.10 7.74 -26.76
N LEU A 122 -10.70 6.52 -27.14
CA LEU A 122 -10.29 6.20 -28.53
C LEU A 122 -11.41 5.67 -29.43
N ALA A 123 -12.67 5.72 -29.01
CA ALA A 123 -13.77 5.18 -29.81
C ALA A 123 -15.07 5.97 -29.69
N ASN A 124 -15.09 7.23 -30.15
CA ASN A 124 -16.19 7.73 -31.01
C ASN A 124 -15.94 9.16 -31.53
N ASP A 125 -14.96 9.35 -32.42
CA ASP A 125 -15.02 10.46 -33.39
C ASP A 125 -14.76 9.90 -34.79
N HIS A 126 -15.84 9.40 -35.39
CA HIS A 126 -15.97 9.29 -36.83
C HIS A 126 -17.43 9.02 -37.16
N SER A 127 -18.13 10.02 -37.70
CA SER A 127 -18.68 9.95 -39.05
C SER A 127 -19.50 11.21 -39.36
N GLN A 128 -18.80 12.19 -39.92
CA GLN A 128 -19.20 12.98 -41.10
C GLN A 128 -20.71 13.27 -41.28
N ASP A 129 -21.14 14.40 -40.72
CA ASP A 129 -22.09 15.27 -41.39
C ASP A 129 -21.34 16.02 -42.49
N ASN A 130 -21.37 15.53 -43.72
CA ASN A 130 -21.08 16.34 -44.91
C ASN A 130 -22.08 15.95 -45.98
N SER A 131 -23.13 16.75 -46.05
CA SER A 131 -24.12 16.74 -47.10
C SER A 131 -23.45 16.88 -48.48
N ASP A 132 -23.82 16.04 -49.44
CA ASP A 132 -23.61 16.26 -50.88
C ASP A 132 -24.14 17.66 -51.26
N PRO A 133 -23.48 18.44 -52.14
CA PRO A 133 -23.73 18.23 -53.57
C PRO A 133 -22.54 18.50 -54.54
N LYS A 134 -22.53 17.73 -55.64
CA LYS A 134 -22.14 18.04 -57.04
C LYS A 134 -21.07 19.13 -57.33
N VAL A 135 -20.08 18.80 -58.21
CA VAL A 135 -19.89 19.30 -59.61
C VAL A 135 -18.41 19.30 -60.09
N PHE A 136 -18.21 18.73 -61.29
CA PHE A 136 -17.39 19.18 -62.43
C PHE A 136 -15.84 19.06 -62.46
N GLU A 137 -15.38 18.07 -63.24
CA GLU A 137 -14.48 18.12 -64.43
C GLU A 137 -13.18 18.96 -64.45
N ASN A 138 -12.04 18.27 -64.65
CA ASN A 138 -10.87 18.58 -65.51
C ASN A 138 -9.80 17.45 -65.30
N SER A 139 -8.99 16.96 -66.24
CA SER A 139 -8.72 17.12 -67.68
C SER A 139 -8.12 15.81 -68.21
#